data_AF-A0A916S075-F1
#
_entry.id   AF-A0A916S075-F1
#
_cell.length_a   1.000
_cell.length_b   1.000
_cell.length_c   1.000
_cell.angle_alpha   90.00
_cell.angle_beta   90.00
_cell.angle_gamma   90.00
#
_symmetry.space_group_name_H-M   'P 1'
#
loop_
_entity.id
_entity.type
_entity.pdbx_description
1 polymer ?
#
loop_
_entity_poly.entity_id
_entity_poly.type
_entity_poly.pdbx_seq_one_letter_code
_entity_poly.pdbx_strand_id
1 'polypeptide(L)' 'MRVSPKTMAIIYFAMGCLFIYVAIQSAEETIWNFITILFALVATLDFGAGIRYMRLHYQLKKIKKS' A
#
# COMPACT_ATOMS: atom_id res chain seq x y z
N MET A 1 15.78 15.79 2.62
CA MET A 1 14.52 15.53 3.37
C MET A 1 14.56 14.11 3.93
N ARG A 2 14.70 13.92 5.24
CA ARG A 2 14.71 12.57 5.85
C ARG A 2 13.27 12.07 5.97
N VAL A 3 12.74 11.50 4.88
CA VAL A 3 11.41 10.88 4.93
C VAL A 3 11.53 9.63 5.81
N SER A 4 10.90 9.67 6.98
CA SER A 4 10.98 8.58 7.95
C SER A 4 10.35 7.32 7.34
N PRO A 5 10.96 6.13 7.46
CA PRO A 5 10.41 4.87 6.93
C PRO A 5 8.96 4.62 7.36
N LYS A 6 8.55 5.16 8.51
CA LYS A 6 7.17 5.08 8.99
C LYS A 6 6.19 5.93 8.18
N THR A 7 6.60 7.14 7.83
CA THR A 7 5.78 8.07 7.03
C THR A 7 5.57 7.51 5.63
N MET A 8 6.61 6.92 5.02
CA MET A 8 6.45 6.23 3.74
C MET A 8 5.49 5.04 3.85
N ALA A 9 5.60 4.20 4.87
CA ALA A 9 4.68 3.08 5.07
C ALA A 9 3.21 3.54 5.16
N ILE A 10 2.94 4.64 5.88
CA ILE A 10 1.59 5.22 6.01
C ILE A 10 1.08 5.75 4.66
N ILE A 11 1.93 6.45 3.89
CA ILE A 11 1.56 6.99 2.59
C ILE A 11 1.21 5.87 1.61
N TYR A 12 2.03 4.82 1.53
CA TYR A 12 1.75 3.67 0.66
C TYR A 12 0.47 2.92 1.06
N PHE A 13 0.22 2.77 2.36
CA PHE A 13 -1.05 2.20 2.84
C PHE A 13 -2.27 3.06 2.48
N ALA A 14 -2.17 4.38 2.70
CA ALA A 14 -3.24 5.31 2.37
C ALA A 14 -3.54 5.34 0.86
N MET A 15 -2.48 5.30 0.05
CA MET A 15 -2.59 5.27 -1.42
C MET A 15 -3.21 3.95 -1.90
N GLY A 16 -2.80 2.81 -1.33
CA GLY A 16 -3.43 1.52 -1.59
C GLY A 16 -4.93 1.49 -1.26
N CYS A 17 -5.34 2.08 -0.12
CA CYS A 17 -6.77 2.22 0.22
C CYS A 17 -7.54 3.08 -0.80
N LEU A 18 -6.94 4.16 -1.29
CA LEU A 18 -7.51 5.02 -2.33
C LEU A 18 -7.71 4.24 -3.64
N PHE A 19 -6.73 3.45 -4.06
CA PHE A 19 -6.87 2.61 -5.25
C PHE A 19 -7.94 1.53 -5.09
N ILE A 20 -8.08 0.93 -3.90
CA ILE A 20 -9.20 0.01 -3.62
C ILE A 20 -10.54 0.74 -3.75
N TYR A 21 -10.67 1.94 -3.20
CA TYR A 21 -11.91 2.72 -3.30
C TYR A 21 -12.28 3.01 -4.77
N VAL A 22 -11.31 3.43 -5.58
CA VAL A 22 -11.53 3.66 -7.01
C VAL A 22 -11.84 2.36 -7.76
N ALA A 23 -11.20 1.24 -7.41
CA ALA A 23 -11.48 -0.07 -8.00
C ALA A 23 -12.93 -0.51 -7.75
N ILE A 24 -13.44 -0.31 -6.53
CA ILE A 24 -14.82 -0.62 -6.15
C ILE A 24 -15.79 0.27 -6.92
N GLN A 25 -15.52 1.57 -7.02
CA GLN A 25 -16.37 2.49 -7.78
C GLN A 25 -16.38 2.19 -9.28
N SER A 26 -15.29 1.61 -9.81
CA SER A 26 -15.18 1.20 -11.22
C SER A 26 -15.81 -0.17 -11.50
N ALA A 27 -16.15 -0.93 -10.45
CA ALA A 27 -16.85 -2.20 -10.55
C ALA A 27 -18.36 -1.91 -10.69
N GLU A 28 -18.80 -1.49 -11.88
CA GLU A 28 -20.20 -1.17 -12.15
C GLU A 28 -21.10 -2.41 -12.05
N GLU A 29 -20.97 -3.35 -12.99
CA GLU A 29 -21.75 -4.59 -13.00
C GLU A 29 -20.97 -5.81 -12.53
N THR A 30 -19.66 -5.85 -12.78
CA THR A 30 -18.80 -6.99 -12.41
C THR A 30 -17.43 -6.54 -11.94
N ILE A 31 -16.85 -7.32 -11.04
CA ILE A 31 -15.46 -7.14 -10.56
C ILE A 31 -14.45 -7.54 -11.65
N TRP A 32 -14.90 -8.25 -12.70
CA TRP A 32 -14.06 -8.71 -13.81
C TRP A 32 -13.70 -7.60 -14.82
N ASN A 33 -14.13 -6.37 -14.56
CA ASN A 33 -13.79 -5.25 -15.41
C ASN A 33 -12.26 -5.02 -15.39
N PHE A 34 -11.67 -4.81 -16.57
CA PHE A 34 -10.21 -4.66 -16.72
C PHE A 34 -9.66 -3.55 -15.81
N ILE A 35 -10.39 -2.42 -15.71
CA ILE A 35 -10.02 -1.27 -14.89
C ILE A 35 -10.01 -1.63 -13.39
N THR A 36 -11.02 -2.35 -12.91
CA THR A 36 -11.09 -2.82 -11.52
C THR A 36 -9.93 -3.74 -11.17
N ILE A 37 -9.61 -4.69 -12.05
CA ILE A 37 -8.48 -5.62 -11.86
C ILE A 37 -7.14 -4.85 -11.85
N LEU A 38 -6.98 -3.87 -12.75
CA LEU A 38 -5.78 -3.05 -12.81
C LEU A 38 -5.57 -2.25 -11.51
N PHE A 39 -6.61 -1.57 -11.02
CA PHE A 39 -6.50 -0.84 -9.76
C PHE A 39 -6.29 -1.76 -8.56
N ALA A 40 -6.89 -2.95 -8.54
CA ALA A 40 -6.66 -3.95 -7.50
C ALA A 40 -5.21 -4.47 -7.50
N LEU A 41 -4.61 -4.67 -8.67
CA LEU A 41 -3.20 -5.03 -8.80
C LEU A 41 -2.29 -3.93 -8.29
N VAL A 42 -2.54 -2.67 -8.66
CA VAL A 42 -1.76 -1.53 -8.19
C VAL A 42 -1.87 -1.40 -6.67
N ALA A 43 -3.08 -1.48 -6.12
CA ALA A 43 -3.29 -1.48 -4.67
C ALA A 43 -2.49 -2.59 -3.98
N THR A 44 -2.48 -3.81 -4.54
CA THR A 44 -1.71 -4.94 -3.98
C THR A 44 -0.21 -4.65 -3.92
N LEU A 45 0.35 -4.01 -4.96
CA LEU A 45 1.74 -3.57 -4.97
C LEU A 45 2.01 -2.50 -3.91
N ASP A 46 1.11 -1.52 -3.74
CA ASP A 46 1.22 -0.48 -2.72
C ASP A 46 1.18 -1.06 -1.30
N PHE A 47 0.27 -2.01 -1.03
CA PHE A 47 0.24 -2.72 0.25
C PHE A 47 1.51 -3.55 0.47
N GLY A 48 2.01 -4.24 -0.56
CA GLY A 48 3.26 -4.99 -0.48
C GLY A 48 4.47 -4.10 -0.15
N ALA A 49 4.57 -2.93 -0.79
CA ALA A 49 5.57 -1.91 -0.49
C ALA A 49 5.41 -1.38 0.93
N GLY A 50 4.19 -1.04 1.35
CA GLY A 50 3.85 -0.61 2.71
C GLY A 50 4.28 -1.62 3.78
N ILE A 51 4.01 -2.90 3.57
CA ILE A 51 4.44 -4.00 4.45
C ILE A 51 5.97 -4.09 4.51
N ARG A 52 6.67 -3.92 3.37
CA ARG A 52 8.13 -3.91 3.32
C ARG A 52 8.72 -2.75 4.14
N TYR A 53 8.17 -1.55 4.01
CA TYR A 53 8.57 -0.39 4.83
C TYR A 53 8.24 -0.59 6.31
N MET A 54 7.12 -1.22 6.63
CA MET A 54 6.75 -1.55 8.00
C MET A 54 7.72 -2.58 8.61
N ARG A 55 8.09 -3.65 7.87
CA ARG A 55 9.14 -4.60 8.28
C ARG A 55 10.48 -3.90 8.50
N LEU A 56 10.88 -2.99 7.60
CA LEU A 56 12.10 -2.21 7.75
C LEU A 56 12.06 -1.38 9.04
N HIS A 57 10.91 -0.78 9.37
CA HIS A 57 10.75 -0.06 10.64
C HIS A 57 10.94 -0.97 11.86
N TYR A 58 10.34 -2.17 11.88
CA TYR A 58 10.50 -3.13 12.96
C TYR A 58 11.95 -3.64 13.08
N GLN A 59 12.63 -3.91 11.96
CA GLN A 59 14.04 -4.31 11.96
C GLN A 59 14.96 -3.21 12.50
N LEU A 60 14.78 -1.97 12.05
CA LEU A 60 15.54 -0.82 12.57
C LEU A 60 15.29 -0.60 14.08
N LYS A 61 14.06 -0.84 14.55
CA LYS A 61 13.71 -0.76 15.97
C LYS A 61 14.35 -1.89 16.81
N LYS A 62 14.54 -3.07 16.21
CA LYS A 62 15.24 -4.22 16.83
C LYS A 62 16.75 -3.98 16.94
N ILE A 63 17.37 -3.40 15.90
CA ILE A 63 18.80 -3.06 15.89
C ILE A 63 19.12 -1.95 16.90
N LYS A 64 18.28 -0.91 17.01
CA LYS A 64 18.49 0.19 17.98
C LYS A 64 18.31 -0.23 19.46
N LYS A 65 17.79 -1.43 19.72
CA LYS A 65 17.61 -1.97 21.07
C LYS A 65 18.74 -2.93 21.50
N SER A 66 19.70 -3.21 20.61
CA SER A 66 20.88 -4.04 20.92
C SER A 66 22.12 -3.19 21.18
#